data_AF-A0A6A5ANH2-F1
#
_entry.id   AF-A0A6A5ANH2-F1
#
_cell.length_a   1.000
_cell.length_b   1.000
_cell.length_c   1.000
_cell.angle_alpha   90.00
_cell.angle_beta   90.00
_cell.angle_gamma   90.00
#
_symmetry.space_group_name_H-M   'P 1'
#
loop_
_entity.id
_entity.type
_entity.pdbx_description
1 polymer ?
#
loop_
_entity_poly.entity_id
_entity_poly.type
_entity_poly.pdbx_seq_one_letter_code
_entity_poly.pdbx_strand_id
1 'polypeptide(L)'
;MDEYLAYSRRVEVLNRGMGGTMFLMPLAACIDQKIVPRVCAHDFGKSFEEITENDWRDYFLSAREVQELDLDSVAKAMASLKMDTKIRDAESRVGRLLADFYDKLEQLDVAHLPEQEPKQSVKILTAAIRPSQLKATVERQLTREANKA
;
A
#
# COMPACT_ATOMS: atom_id res chain seq x y z
N MET A 1 12.74 2.64 -6.92
CA MET A 1 14.17 2.85 -6.60
C MET A 1 15.10 2.09 -7.56
N ASP A 2 14.88 0.80 -7.82
CA ASP A 2 15.77 -0.03 -8.65
C ASP A 2 15.98 0.52 -10.08
N GLU A 3 14.92 1.04 -10.70
CA GLU A 3 14.99 1.70 -12.02
C GLU A 3 15.84 2.97 -12.00
N TYR A 4 15.74 3.78 -10.93
CA TYR A 4 16.57 4.99 -10.78
C TYR A 4 18.04 4.62 -10.59
N LEU A 5 18.35 3.56 -9.82
CA LEU A 5 19.72 3.07 -9.68
C LEU A 5 20.30 2.57 -11.01
N ALA A 6 19.48 1.91 -11.84
CA ALA A 6 19.87 1.52 -13.19
C ALA A 6 20.10 2.73 -14.11
N TYR A 7 19.24 3.75 -14.00
CA TYR A 7 19.39 5.04 -14.70
C TYR A 7 20.69 5.75 -14.28
N SER A 8 20.98 5.87 -12.98
CA SER A 8 22.22 6.47 -12.46
C SER A 8 23.47 5.81 -13.03
N ARG A 9 23.52 4.46 -13.01
CA ARG A 9 24.65 3.71 -13.59
C ARG A 9 24.81 3.96 -15.08
N ARG A 10 23.72 4.08 -15.84
CA ARG A 10 23.77 4.37 -17.28
C ARG A 10 24.33 5.77 -17.55
N VAL A 11 23.90 6.79 -16.79
CA VAL A 11 24.42 8.16 -16.89
C VAL A 11 25.92 8.20 -16.57
N GLU A 12 26.35 7.50 -15.52
CA GLU A 12 27.78 7.40 -15.15
C GLU A 12 28.62 6.77 -16.26
N VAL A 13 28.14 5.70 -16.89
CA VAL A 13 28.84 5.04 -18.01
C VAL A 13 28.95 5.97 -19.22
N LEU A 14 27.88 6.67 -19.56
CA LEU A 14 27.84 7.60 -20.68
C LEU A 14 28.83 8.77 -20.48
N ASN A 15 28.91 9.30 -19.25
CA ASN A 15 29.84 10.37 -18.88
C ASN A 15 31.32 9.96 -18.95
N ARG A 16 31.65 8.67 -18.90
CA ARG A 16 33.03 8.18 -19.06
C ARG A 16 33.46 8.07 -20.52
N GLY A 17 32.51 7.95 -21.46
CA GLY A 17 32.78 7.64 -22.87
C GLY A 17 32.52 8.78 -23.85
N MET A 18 31.75 9.80 -23.47
CA MET A 18 31.44 10.96 -24.33
C MET A 18 32.13 12.22 -23.84
N GLY A 19 32.58 13.08 -24.77
CA GLY A 19 33.19 14.39 -24.48
C GLY A 19 32.23 15.45 -23.93
N GLY A 20 31.10 15.04 -23.34
CA GLY A 20 30.09 15.90 -22.74
C GLY A 20 29.55 15.31 -21.43
N THR A 21 29.11 16.18 -20.52
CA THR A 21 28.56 15.77 -19.22
C THR A 21 27.04 15.73 -19.27
N MET A 22 26.47 14.54 -19.15
CA MET A 22 25.06 14.34 -18.87
C MET A 22 24.79 14.56 -17.39
N PHE A 23 23.75 15.35 -17.10
CA PHE A 23 23.30 15.61 -15.74
C PHE A 23 22.40 14.49 -15.24
N LEU A 24 22.68 14.00 -14.04
CA LEU A 24 21.79 13.12 -13.31
C LEU A 24 20.70 13.96 -12.65
N MET A 25 19.43 13.58 -12.84
CA MET A 25 18.33 14.22 -12.12
C MET A 25 18.42 13.88 -10.63
N PRO A 26 18.49 14.87 -9.71
CA PRO A 26 18.56 14.62 -8.26
C PRO A 26 17.30 13.93 -7.75
N LEU A 27 17.43 13.08 -6.72
CA LEU A 27 16.28 12.42 -6.10
C LEU A 27 15.28 13.40 -5.48
N ALA A 28 15.76 14.54 -4.95
CA ALA A 28 14.90 15.59 -4.44
C ALA A 28 13.95 16.18 -5.50
N ALA A 29 14.30 16.07 -6.80
CA ALA A 29 13.44 16.52 -7.88
C ALA A 29 12.21 15.61 -8.10
N CYS A 30 12.21 14.40 -7.52
CA CYS A 30 11.06 13.50 -7.54
C CYS A 30 9.97 13.87 -6.51
N ILE A 31 10.24 14.84 -5.64
CA ILE A 31 9.30 15.36 -4.64
C ILE A 31 8.79 16.73 -5.13
N ASP A 32 7.53 17.05 -4.84
CA ASP A 32 7.04 18.42 -5.03
C ASP A 32 7.96 19.38 -4.26
N GLN A 33 8.52 20.36 -4.96
CA GLN A 33 9.47 21.32 -4.40
C GLN A 33 8.90 22.12 -3.22
N LYS A 34 7.57 22.22 -3.10
CA LYS A 34 6.90 22.84 -1.95
C LYS A 34 6.97 21.98 -0.68
N ILE A 35 7.17 20.68 -0.83
CA ILE A 35 7.22 19.69 0.25
C ILE A 35 8.67 19.48 0.72
N VAL A 36 9.66 19.63 -0.17
CA VAL A 36 11.09 19.43 0.15
C VAL A 36 11.53 20.16 1.44
N PRO A 37 11.22 21.45 1.67
CA PRO A 37 11.62 22.12 2.92
C PRO A 37 11.05 21.47 4.19
N ARG A 38 9.84 20.89 4.09
CA ARG A 38 9.21 20.19 5.22
C ARG A 38 9.95 18.89 5.51
N VAL A 39 10.29 18.13 4.47
CA VAL A 39 11.06 16.89 4.62
C VAL A 39 12.44 17.17 5.21
N CYS A 40 13.14 18.21 4.74
CA CYS A 40 14.42 18.64 5.30
C CYS A 40 14.32 18.97 6.79
N ALA A 41 13.33 19.78 7.18
CA ALA A 41 13.16 20.22 8.56
C ALA A 41 12.65 19.13 9.51
N HIS A 42 11.68 18.32 9.08
CA HIS A 42 10.97 17.38 9.94
C HIS A 42 11.52 15.96 9.90
N ASP A 43 11.98 15.49 8.74
CA ASP A 43 12.39 14.09 8.58
C ASP A 43 13.92 13.97 8.70
N PHE A 44 14.67 14.88 8.08
CA PHE A 44 16.14 14.87 8.15
C PHE A 44 16.71 15.69 9.31
N GLY A 45 16.02 16.75 9.74
CA GLY A 45 16.53 17.70 10.73
C GLY A 45 17.78 18.45 10.28
N LYS A 46 17.97 18.62 8.96
CA LYS A 46 19.15 19.21 8.31
C LYS A 46 18.73 20.27 7.30
N SER A 47 19.63 21.20 6.94
CA SER A 47 19.38 22.10 5.82
C SER A 47 19.46 21.34 4.49
N PHE A 48 18.87 21.87 3.41
CA PHE A 48 18.85 21.19 2.11
C PHE A 48 20.27 20.92 1.59
N GLU A 49 21.20 21.83 1.84
CA GLU A 49 22.61 21.76 1.40
C GLU A 49 23.40 20.66 2.11
N GLU A 50 22.95 20.23 3.29
CA GLU A 50 23.59 19.19 4.11
C GLU A 50 23.09 17.78 3.78
N ILE A 51 22.03 17.66 2.96
CA ILE A 51 21.42 16.38 2.60
C ILE A 51 22.05 15.86 1.31
N THR A 52 22.66 14.68 1.37
CA THR A 52 23.31 14.04 0.22
C THR A 52 22.31 13.24 -0.63
N GLU A 53 22.68 12.90 -1.87
CA GLU A 53 21.89 11.97 -2.69
C GLU A 53 21.72 10.58 -2.04
N ASN A 54 22.67 10.15 -1.19
CA ASN A 54 22.51 8.91 -0.43
C ASN A 54 21.47 9.08 0.69
N ASP A 55 21.45 10.21 1.40
CA ASP A 55 20.41 10.51 2.39
C ASP A 55 19.01 10.49 1.74
N TRP A 56 18.86 11.10 0.55
CA TRP A 56 17.61 11.03 -0.21
C TRP A 56 17.24 9.61 -0.63
N ARG A 57 18.23 8.83 -1.10
CA ARG A 57 18.01 7.42 -1.45
C ARG A 57 17.51 6.62 -0.27
N ASP A 58 18.16 6.78 0.88
CA ASP A 58 17.85 6.02 2.09
C ASP A 58 16.47 6.41 2.62
N TYR A 59 16.08 7.69 2.55
CA TYR A 59 14.73 8.17 2.85
C TYR A 59 13.64 7.56 1.94
N PHE A 60 13.87 7.52 0.62
CA PHE A 60 12.94 6.85 -0.29
C PHE A 60 12.87 5.34 -0.05
N LEU A 61 13.97 4.73 0.38
CA LEU A 61 14.02 3.31 0.70
C LEU A 61 13.42 2.98 2.08
N SER A 62 13.49 3.88 3.05
CA SER A 62 12.84 3.69 4.35
C SER A 62 11.32 3.68 4.20
N ALA A 63 10.76 4.41 3.23
CA ALA A 63 9.35 4.26 2.86
C ALA A 63 8.99 2.86 2.31
N ARG A 64 9.98 2.07 1.89
CA ARG A 64 9.83 0.67 1.49
C ARG A 64 10.00 -0.30 2.65
N GLU A 65 10.44 0.14 3.83
CA GLU A 65 10.27 -0.64 5.06
C GLU A 65 8.77 -0.72 5.32
N VAL A 66 8.14 -1.71 4.69
CA VAL A 66 6.77 -2.12 4.95
C VAL A 66 6.72 -2.37 6.44
N GLN A 67 6.01 -1.52 7.17
CA GLN A 67 5.61 -1.84 8.53
C GLN A 67 4.95 -3.21 8.45
N GLU A 68 5.58 -4.24 9.03
CA GLU A 68 5.07 -5.61 8.91
C GLU A 68 3.59 -5.58 9.31
N LEU A 69 2.75 -5.91 8.34
CA LEU A 69 1.32 -5.81 8.51
C LEU A 69 0.91 -6.88 9.51
N ASP A 70 0.57 -6.47 10.74
CA ASP A 70 0.08 -7.40 11.76
C ASP A 70 -1.34 -7.85 11.38
N LEU A 71 -1.41 -8.95 10.62
CA LEU A 71 -2.66 -9.52 10.12
C LEU A 71 -3.57 -9.99 11.25
N ASP A 72 -3.03 -10.35 12.42
CA ASP A 72 -3.81 -10.75 13.58
C ASP A 72 -4.46 -9.54 14.24
N SER A 73 -3.73 -8.43 14.37
CA SER A 73 -4.28 -7.13 14.82
C SER A 73 -5.36 -6.64 13.85
N VAL A 74 -5.11 -6.67 12.54
CA VAL A 74 -6.11 -6.30 11.52
C VAL A 74 -7.34 -7.21 11.62
N ALA A 75 -7.17 -8.53 11.72
CA ALA A 75 -8.28 -9.46 11.86
C ALA A 75 -9.12 -9.18 13.12
N LYS A 76 -8.46 -8.89 14.24
CA LYS A 76 -9.11 -8.56 15.52
C LYS A 76 -9.89 -7.25 15.42
N ALA A 77 -9.29 -6.21 14.84
CA ALA A 77 -9.96 -4.94 14.60
C ALA A 77 -11.16 -5.12 13.67
N MET A 78 -11.02 -5.94 12.64
CA MET A 78 -12.06 -6.24 11.65
C MET A 78 -13.18 -7.15 12.17
N ALA A 79 -13.02 -7.83 13.30
CA ALA A 79 -14.01 -8.77 13.84
C ALA A 79 -15.41 -8.17 14.09
N SER A 80 -15.51 -6.85 14.29
CA SER A 80 -16.80 -6.17 14.45
C SER A 80 -17.51 -5.85 13.13
N LEU A 81 -16.84 -6.00 11.98
CA LEU A 81 -17.43 -5.82 10.66
C LEU A 81 -18.56 -6.84 10.45
N LYS A 82 -19.70 -6.37 9.96
CA LYS A 82 -20.86 -7.23 9.72
C LYS A 82 -21.74 -6.65 8.63
N MET A 83 -22.28 -7.54 7.81
CA MET A 83 -23.33 -7.20 6.85
C MET A 83 -24.57 -6.68 7.59
N ASP A 84 -25.06 -5.50 7.20
CA ASP A 84 -26.33 -4.99 7.71
C ASP A 84 -27.51 -5.73 7.06
N THR A 85 -28.13 -6.65 7.79
CA THR A 85 -29.26 -7.44 7.29
C THR A 85 -30.58 -6.68 7.29
N LYS A 86 -30.64 -5.45 7.83
CA LYS A 86 -31.84 -4.61 7.84
C LYS A 86 -32.11 -3.96 6.49
N ILE A 87 -31.08 -3.77 5.68
CA ILE A 87 -31.21 -3.29 4.31
C ILE A 87 -31.95 -4.36 3.48
N ARG A 88 -33.04 -3.96 2.81
CA ARG A 88 -33.90 -4.88 2.06
C ARG A 88 -33.25 -5.37 0.78
N ASP A 89 -32.65 -4.44 0.04
CA ASP A 89 -32.03 -4.72 -1.24
C ASP A 89 -30.71 -5.48 -1.08
N ALA A 90 -30.51 -6.52 -1.89
CA ALA A 90 -29.37 -7.42 -1.76
C ALA A 90 -28.06 -6.75 -2.22
N GLU A 91 -28.10 -6.01 -3.31
CA GLU A 91 -26.94 -5.30 -3.85
C GLU A 91 -26.49 -4.21 -2.87
N SER A 92 -27.44 -3.45 -2.34
CA SER A 92 -27.20 -2.42 -1.31
C SER A 92 -26.57 -3.00 -0.04
N ARG A 93 -26.93 -4.23 0.38
CA ARG A 93 -26.28 -4.90 1.53
C ARG A 93 -24.81 -5.19 1.27
N VAL A 94 -24.49 -5.66 0.06
CA VAL A 94 -23.12 -5.98 -0.33
C VAL A 94 -22.31 -4.69 -0.50
N GLY A 95 -22.86 -3.71 -1.21
CA GLY A 95 -22.23 -2.39 -1.37
C GLY A 95 -21.96 -1.71 -0.04
N ARG A 96 -22.91 -1.77 0.90
CA ARG A 96 -22.70 -1.23 2.25
C ARG A 96 -21.60 -1.95 3.02
N LEU A 97 -21.57 -3.28 2.97
CA LEU A 97 -20.51 -4.06 3.61
C LEU A 97 -19.13 -3.74 3.04
N LEU A 98 -19.02 -3.54 1.72
CA LEU A 98 -17.77 -3.15 1.07
C LEU A 98 -17.34 -1.73 1.48
N ALA A 99 -18.26 -0.77 1.52
CA ALA A 99 -17.98 0.58 2.00
C ALA A 99 -17.48 0.55 3.45
N ASP A 100 -18.20 -0.12 4.35
CA ASP A 100 -17.81 -0.24 5.76
C ASP A 100 -16.46 -0.99 5.92
N PHE A 101 -16.09 -1.87 4.98
CA PHE A 101 -14.78 -2.53 4.95
C PHE A 101 -13.66 -1.55 4.56
N TYR A 102 -13.80 -0.81 3.46
CA TYR A 102 -12.80 0.17 3.02
C TYR A 102 -12.62 1.32 4.00
N ASP A 103 -13.71 1.88 4.53
CA ASP A 103 -13.66 2.93 5.58
C ASP A 103 -12.83 2.48 6.79
N LYS A 104 -12.93 1.19 7.13
CA LYS A 104 -12.23 0.61 8.26
C LYS A 104 -10.77 0.27 7.96
N LEU A 105 -10.45 -0.11 6.72
CA LEU A 105 -9.07 -0.23 6.28
C LEU A 105 -8.36 1.13 6.33
N GLU A 106 -9.03 2.21 5.91
CA GLU A 106 -8.50 3.57 5.97
C GLU A 106 -8.25 4.01 7.42
N GLN A 107 -9.18 3.74 8.34
CA GLN A 107 -9.00 4.03 9.78
C GLN A 107 -7.85 3.27 10.43
N LEU A 108 -7.48 2.11 9.89
CA LEU A 108 -6.38 1.28 10.37
C LEU A 108 -5.06 1.57 9.66
N ASP A 109 -5.04 2.50 8.70
CA ASP A 109 -3.89 2.81 7.82
C ASP A 109 -3.40 1.58 7.01
N VAL A 110 -4.34 0.72 6.62
CA VAL A 110 -4.08 -0.53 5.87
C VAL A 110 -4.94 -0.61 4.60
N ALA A 111 -5.16 0.53 3.96
CA ALA A 111 -5.98 0.66 2.74
C ALA A 111 -5.55 -0.28 1.61
N HIS A 112 -4.25 -0.62 1.55
CA HIS A 112 -3.66 -1.50 0.54
C HIS A 112 -3.73 -3.00 0.87
N LEU A 113 -4.41 -3.40 1.96
CA LEU A 113 -4.60 -4.81 2.33
C LEU A 113 -5.21 -5.66 1.20
N PRO A 114 -6.17 -5.19 0.38
CA PRO A 114 -6.73 -5.99 -0.70
C PRO A 114 -5.71 -6.35 -1.79
N GLU A 115 -4.77 -5.45 -2.09
CA GLU A 115 -3.71 -5.68 -3.07
C GLU A 115 -2.56 -6.50 -2.48
N GLN A 116 -2.17 -6.22 -1.23
CA GLN A 116 -1.05 -6.87 -0.55
C GLN A 116 -1.41 -8.28 -0.07
N GLU A 117 -2.59 -8.45 0.54
CA GLU A 117 -3.04 -9.68 1.19
C GLU A 117 -4.50 -10.02 0.79
N PRO A 118 -4.75 -10.33 -0.49
CA PRO A 118 -6.10 -10.57 -1.01
C PRO A 118 -6.82 -11.71 -0.30
N LYS A 119 -6.09 -12.75 0.12
CA LYS A 119 -6.67 -13.90 0.86
C LYS A 119 -7.22 -13.47 2.22
N GLN A 120 -6.50 -12.60 2.93
CA GLN A 120 -6.95 -12.10 4.23
C GLN A 120 -8.18 -11.20 4.07
N SER A 121 -8.19 -10.34 3.04
CA SER A 121 -9.35 -9.51 2.70
C SER A 121 -10.61 -10.35 2.43
N VAL A 122 -10.49 -11.43 1.64
CA VAL A 122 -11.59 -12.36 1.38
C VAL A 122 -12.05 -13.06 2.68
N LYS A 123 -11.12 -13.47 3.54
CA LYS A 123 -11.43 -14.09 4.84
C LYS A 123 -12.25 -13.15 5.75
N ILE A 124 -11.84 -11.88 5.84
CA ILE A 124 -12.54 -10.84 6.61
C ILE A 124 -13.96 -10.62 6.06
N LEU A 125 -14.09 -10.40 4.75
CA LEU A 125 -15.40 -10.16 4.11
C LEU A 125 -16.33 -11.35 4.26
N THR A 126 -15.83 -12.58 4.09
CA THR A 126 -16.60 -13.82 4.28
C THR A 126 -17.05 -13.98 5.73
N ALA A 127 -16.20 -13.64 6.70
CA ALA A 127 -16.55 -13.70 8.12
C ALA A 127 -17.68 -12.70 8.48
N ALA A 128 -17.72 -11.55 7.82
CA ALA A 128 -18.71 -10.50 8.03
C ALA A 128 -20.10 -10.82 7.47
N ILE A 129 -20.23 -11.83 6.59
CA ILE A 129 -21.53 -12.26 6.05
C ILE A 129 -22.40 -12.82 7.19
N ARG A 130 -23.57 -12.22 7.39
CA ARG A 130 -24.49 -12.60 8.47
C ARG A 130 -25.52 -13.66 8.11
N PRO A 131 -26.14 -13.66 6.92
CA PRO A 131 -27.04 -14.75 6.54
C PRO A 131 -26.24 -16.06 6.46
N SER A 132 -26.46 -16.98 7.40
CA SER A 132 -25.64 -18.20 7.56
C SER A 132 -25.65 -19.09 6.31
N GLN A 133 -26.80 -19.19 5.65
CA GLN A 133 -26.93 -19.93 4.39
C GLN A 133 -26.11 -19.31 3.26
N LEU A 134 -26.09 -17.97 3.15
CA LEU A 134 -25.26 -17.27 2.19
C LEU A 134 -23.78 -17.49 2.48
N LYS A 135 -23.37 -17.29 3.74
CA LYS A 135 -21.98 -17.50 4.18
C LYS A 135 -21.49 -18.91 3.83
N ALA A 136 -22.24 -19.94 4.20
CA ALA A 136 -21.90 -21.33 3.89
C ALA A 136 -21.85 -21.62 2.37
N THR A 137 -22.60 -20.87 1.57
CA THR A 137 -22.58 -21.00 0.10
C THR A 137 -21.33 -20.33 -0.49
N VAL A 138 -20.98 -19.13 -0.01
CA VAL A 138 -19.76 -18.42 -0.39
C VAL A 138 -18.52 -19.24 0.00
N GLU A 139 -18.45 -19.74 1.23
CA GLU A 139 -17.35 -20.60 1.69
C GLU A 139 -17.18 -21.84 0.81
N ARG A 140 -18.28 -22.53 0.46
CA ARG A 140 -18.25 -23.67 -0.47
C ARG A 140 -17.74 -23.28 -1.86
N GLN A 141 -18.15 -22.12 -2.37
CA GLN A 141 -17.69 -21.66 -3.68
C GLN A 141 -16.20 -21.29 -3.67
N LEU A 142 -15.72 -20.60 -2.62
CA LEU A 142 -14.32 -20.27 -2.45
C LEU A 142 -13.43 -21.52 -2.41
N THR A 143 -13.84 -22.56 -1.65
CA THR A 143 -13.11 -23.84 -1.61
C THR A 143 -13.08 -24.53 -2.97
N ARG A 144 -14.15 -24.45 -3.76
CA ARG A 144 -14.20 -25.03 -5.11
C ARG A 144 -13.25 -24.31 -6.07
N GLU A 145 -13.25 -22.99 -6.09
CA GLU A 145 -12.37 -22.21 -6.96
C GLU A 145 -10.89 -22.38 -6.60
N ALA A 146 -10.56 -22.50 -5.30
CA ALA A 146 -9.19 -22.75 -4.85
C ALA A 146 -8.62 -24.10 -5.35
N ASN A 147 -9.48 -25.10 -5.61
CA ASN A 147 -9.09 -26.43 -6.07
C ASN A 147 -9.04 -26.57 -7.61
N LYS A 148 -9.30 -25.49 -8.36
CA LYS A 148 -9.18 -25.49 -9.84
C LYS A 148 -7.78 -25.11 -10.33
N ALA A 149 -6.87 -24.76 -9.43
CA ALA A 149 -5.48 -24.40 -9.71
C ALA A 149 -4.59 -25.64 -9.83
#